data_AF-C0QRS8-F1
#
_entry.id   AF-C0QRS8-F1
#
_cell.length_a   1.000
_cell.length_b   1.000
_cell.length_c   1.000
_cell.angle_alpha   90.00
_cell.angle_beta   90.00
_cell.angle_gamma   90.00
#
_symmetry.space_group_name_H-M   'P 1'
#
loop_
_entity.id
_entity.type
_entity.pdbx_description
1 polymer ?
#
loop_
_entity_poly.entity_id
_entity_poly.type
_entity_poly.pdbx_seq_one_letter_code
_entity_poly.pdbx_strand_id
1 'polypeptide(L)'
;MIPPLHEIKEAVNSVKDHVDKRIAQFRNLKEKGLTEFDFRPFLDIDPYRADIFSEASFCILTANSSAALGIKIQKEVGIEGFKKLSTDDLFQIIRKKGHRFARQRAERIVMLRDKMDIIEKAVKIKSGKEARDILVKEIYGYGYKEASHFLRNTGFEDVAIIDRHISRFLFEKGIVKPRKTITKKVYLECEEALEDLSGELGISLAELDLYIFYIKTGKVLK
;
A
#
# COMPACT_ATOMS: atom_id res chain seq x y z
N MET A 1 19.73 -21.50 -3.02
CA MET A 1 18.71 -20.42 -2.96
C MET A 1 17.56 -20.84 -3.85
N ILE A 2 16.31 -20.86 -3.35
CA ILE A 2 15.14 -21.18 -4.20
C ILE A 2 15.01 -20.09 -5.28
N PRO A 3 14.90 -20.44 -6.58
CA PRO A 3 14.72 -19.47 -7.64
C PRO A 3 13.49 -18.58 -7.38
N PRO A 4 13.58 -17.26 -7.65
CA PRO A 4 12.49 -16.33 -7.33
C PRO A 4 11.16 -16.74 -7.95
N LEU A 5 11.16 -17.17 -9.22
CA LEU A 5 9.95 -17.64 -9.91
C LEU A 5 9.30 -18.85 -9.25
N HIS A 6 10.10 -19.78 -8.72
CA HIS A 6 9.56 -20.98 -8.08
C HIS A 6 8.84 -20.63 -6.78
N GLU A 7 9.47 -19.82 -5.92
CA GLU A 7 8.88 -19.39 -4.65
C GLU A 7 7.62 -18.54 -4.86
N ILE A 8 7.59 -17.70 -5.89
CA ILE A 8 6.39 -16.94 -6.25
C ILE A 8 5.28 -17.87 -6.75
N LYS A 9 5.59 -18.88 -7.57
CA LYS A 9 4.59 -19.88 -8.01
C LYS A 9 4.02 -20.69 -6.85
N GLU A 10 4.83 -21.03 -5.85
CA GLU A 10 4.36 -21.67 -4.62
C GLU A 10 3.40 -20.75 -3.84
N ALA A 11 3.75 -19.46 -3.71
CA ALA A 11 2.86 -18.47 -3.08
C ALA A 11 1.54 -18.30 -3.86
N VAL A 12 1.59 -18.26 -5.19
CA VAL A 12 0.39 -18.23 -6.05
C VAL A 12 -0.51 -19.42 -5.71
N ASN A 13 0.02 -20.64 -5.73
CA ASN A 13 -0.77 -21.83 -5.43
C ASN A 13 -1.33 -21.84 -4.01
N SER A 14 -0.65 -21.20 -3.05
CA SER A 14 -1.05 -21.20 -1.64
C SER A 14 -2.12 -20.16 -1.30
N VAL A 15 -2.13 -18.97 -1.92
CA VAL A 15 -2.97 -17.85 -1.47
C VAL A 15 -3.68 -17.09 -2.59
N LYS A 16 -3.75 -17.65 -3.81
CA LYS A 16 -4.39 -16.99 -4.96
C LYS A 16 -5.78 -16.44 -4.65
N ASP A 17 -6.68 -17.22 -4.03
CA ASP A 17 -8.05 -16.77 -3.72
C ASP A 17 -8.07 -15.51 -2.83
N HIS A 18 -7.12 -15.40 -1.90
CA HIS A 18 -7.00 -14.24 -1.04
C HIS A 18 -6.42 -13.02 -1.75
N VAL A 19 -5.47 -13.24 -2.68
CA VAL A 19 -4.92 -12.20 -3.54
C VAL A 19 -5.99 -11.70 -4.51
N ASP A 20 -6.72 -12.59 -5.18
CA ASP A 20 -7.80 -12.23 -6.10
C ASP A 20 -8.91 -11.43 -5.38
N LYS A 21 -9.31 -11.86 -4.17
CA LYS A 21 -10.23 -11.09 -3.32
C LYS A 21 -9.69 -9.69 -3.02
N ARG A 22 -8.39 -9.58 -2.72
CA ARG A 22 -7.74 -8.30 -2.42
C ARG A 22 -7.69 -7.36 -3.62
N ILE A 23 -7.32 -7.88 -4.80
CA ILE A 23 -7.32 -7.13 -6.06
C ILE A 23 -8.74 -6.65 -6.40
N ALA A 24 -9.75 -7.51 -6.23
CA ALA A 24 -11.16 -7.12 -6.43
C ALA A 24 -11.58 -5.99 -5.47
N GLN A 25 -11.12 -6.01 -4.21
CA GLN A 25 -11.37 -4.92 -3.26
C GLN A 25 -10.74 -3.59 -3.70
N PHE A 26 -9.53 -3.61 -4.27
CA PHE A 26 -8.87 -2.42 -4.82
C PHE A 26 -9.59 -1.88 -6.06
N ARG A 27 -10.01 -2.76 -6.98
CA ARG A 27 -10.81 -2.38 -8.15
C ARG A 27 -12.14 -1.77 -7.75
N ASN A 28 -12.84 -2.35 -6.77
CA ASN A 28 -14.05 -1.77 -6.21
C ASN A 28 -13.83 -0.36 -5.65
N LEU A 29 -12.70 -0.13 -4.95
CA LEU A 29 -12.37 1.19 -4.43
C LEU A 29 -12.18 2.22 -5.55
N LYS A 30 -11.54 1.82 -6.67
CA LYS A 30 -11.38 2.65 -7.86
C LYS A 30 -12.71 3.01 -8.52
N GLU A 31 -13.54 2.01 -8.76
CA GLU A 31 -14.77 2.13 -9.55
C GLU A 31 -15.91 2.79 -8.78
N LYS A 32 -16.03 2.46 -7.49
CA LYS A 32 -17.17 2.85 -6.64
C LYS A 32 -16.82 3.92 -5.63
N GLY A 33 -15.54 4.28 -5.51
CA GLY A 33 -15.03 5.19 -4.47
C GLY A 33 -15.07 4.60 -3.06
N LEU A 34 -15.41 3.31 -2.94
CA LEU A 34 -15.65 2.64 -1.67
C LEU A 34 -15.50 1.12 -1.82
N THR A 35 -14.94 0.48 -0.80
CA THR A 35 -14.81 -0.98 -0.72
C THR A 35 -14.97 -1.46 0.72
N GLU A 36 -15.28 -2.74 0.91
CA GLU A 36 -15.22 -3.40 2.21
C GLU A 36 -14.01 -4.33 2.24
N PHE A 37 -13.10 -4.05 3.18
CA PHE A 37 -11.91 -4.88 3.36
C PHE A 37 -12.17 -5.95 4.42
N ASP A 38 -11.77 -7.18 4.10
CA ASP A 38 -11.75 -8.33 4.99
C ASP A 38 -10.37 -8.97 4.91
N PHE A 39 -9.68 -9.06 6.04
CA PHE A 39 -8.29 -9.50 6.14
C PHE A 39 -8.15 -10.90 6.74
N ARG A 40 -9.25 -11.58 7.03
CA ARG A 40 -9.19 -12.96 7.52
C ARG A 40 -8.69 -13.89 6.41
N PRO A 41 -7.89 -14.91 6.73
CA PRO A 41 -7.46 -15.31 8.08
C PRO A 41 -6.19 -14.57 8.59
N PHE A 42 -5.60 -13.67 7.81
CA PHE A 42 -4.28 -13.08 8.08
C PHE A 42 -4.23 -12.02 9.18
N LEU A 43 -5.39 -11.43 9.50
CA LEU A 43 -5.55 -10.48 10.60
C LEU A 43 -6.92 -10.65 11.24
N ASP A 44 -6.90 -10.87 12.56
CA ASP A 44 -8.12 -10.94 13.38
C ASP A 44 -8.71 -9.55 13.57
N ILE A 45 -9.60 -9.18 12.65
CA ILE A 45 -10.32 -7.91 12.61
C ILE A 45 -11.59 -8.09 11.78
N ASP A 46 -12.74 -7.63 12.29
CA ASP A 46 -13.97 -7.67 11.47
C ASP A 46 -13.82 -6.81 10.22
N PRO A 47 -14.50 -7.19 9.12
CA PRO A 47 -14.55 -6.39 7.91
C PRO A 47 -15.01 -4.95 8.19
N TYR A 48 -14.49 -4.01 7.41
CA TYR A 48 -14.87 -2.60 7.51
C TYR A 48 -14.77 -1.91 6.15
N ARG A 49 -15.56 -0.84 6.01
CA ARG A 49 -15.60 -0.01 4.80
C ARG A 49 -14.47 1.01 4.79
N ALA A 50 -13.90 1.22 3.62
CA ALA A 50 -12.92 2.26 3.34
C ALA A 50 -13.29 2.98 2.05
N ASP A 51 -13.13 4.30 2.04
CA ASP A 51 -13.18 5.14 0.84
C ASP A 51 -11.78 5.62 0.45
N ILE A 52 -11.70 6.32 -0.70
CA ILE A 52 -10.44 6.81 -1.26
C ILE A 52 -9.66 7.67 -0.25
N PHE A 53 -10.34 8.56 0.49
CA PHE A 53 -9.66 9.44 1.45
C PHE A 53 -9.12 8.68 2.67
N SER A 54 -9.90 7.74 3.19
CA SER A 54 -9.46 6.87 4.28
C SER A 54 -8.28 5.99 3.85
N GLU A 55 -8.21 5.61 2.57
CA GLU A 55 -7.09 4.84 2.02
C GLU A 55 -5.83 5.69 1.87
N ALA A 56 -5.97 6.93 1.42
CA ALA A 56 -4.86 7.87 1.41
C ALA A 56 -4.32 8.13 2.83
N SER A 57 -5.23 8.26 3.81
CA SER A 57 -4.87 8.38 5.23
C SER A 57 -4.17 7.12 5.76
N PHE A 58 -4.59 5.92 5.32
CA PHE A 58 -3.94 4.66 5.64
C PHE A 58 -2.48 4.63 5.17
N CYS A 59 -2.18 5.09 3.95
CA CYS A 59 -0.80 5.15 3.45
C CYS A 59 0.09 6.11 4.25
N ILE A 60 -0.46 7.20 4.80
CA ILE A 60 0.26 8.06 5.77
C ILE A 60 0.60 7.26 7.03
N LEU A 61 -0.33 6.46 7.55
CA LEU A 61 -0.16 5.66 8.77
C LEU A 61 0.86 4.52 8.60
N THR A 62 0.95 3.91 7.42
CA THR A 62 1.85 2.76 7.18
C THR A 62 3.29 3.16 6.88
N ALA A 63 3.57 4.44 6.61
CA ALA A 63 4.93 4.92 6.45
C ALA A 63 5.76 4.63 7.73
N ASN A 64 6.78 3.78 7.62
CA ASN A 64 7.63 3.30 8.71
C ASN A 64 6.85 2.63 9.88
N SER A 65 5.72 1.98 9.54
CA SER A 65 4.83 1.27 10.44
C SER A 65 4.34 -0.03 9.78
N SER A 66 3.68 -0.91 10.54
CA SER A 66 3.13 -2.15 9.96
C SER A 66 1.77 -1.92 9.33
N ALA A 67 1.48 -2.64 8.23
CA ALA A 67 0.15 -2.64 7.62
C ALA A 67 -0.94 -3.03 8.63
N ALA A 68 -0.67 -4.01 9.50
CA ALA A 68 -1.60 -4.43 10.54
C ALA A 68 -1.97 -3.32 11.54
N LEU A 69 -1.00 -2.47 11.93
CA LEU A 69 -1.29 -1.32 12.79
C LEU A 69 -2.10 -0.26 12.04
N GLY A 70 -1.73 0.03 10.79
CA GLY A 70 -2.48 0.95 9.92
C GLY A 70 -3.94 0.50 9.75
N ILE A 71 -4.18 -0.79 9.51
CA ILE A 71 -5.53 -1.37 9.36
C ILE A 71 -6.36 -1.21 10.63
N LYS A 72 -5.75 -1.49 11.81
CA LYS A 72 -6.44 -1.35 13.10
C LYS A 72 -6.84 0.10 13.38
N ILE A 73 -5.97 1.05 13.05
CA ILE A 73 -6.25 2.49 13.18
C ILE A 73 -7.31 2.91 12.16
N GLN A 74 -7.20 2.47 10.89
CA GLN A 74 -8.16 2.82 9.84
C GLN A 74 -9.57 2.36 10.19
N LYS A 75 -9.73 1.15 10.75
CA LYS A 75 -11.02 0.65 11.24
C LYS A 75 -11.57 1.49 12.40
N GLU A 76 -10.73 1.83 13.39
CA GLU A 76 -11.18 2.58 14.56
C GLU A 76 -11.56 4.03 14.23
N VAL A 77 -10.78 4.69 13.36
CA VAL A 77 -11.07 6.06 12.93
C VAL A 77 -12.25 6.09 11.96
N GLY A 78 -12.31 5.15 11.02
CA GLY A 78 -13.36 5.10 10.00
C GLY A 78 -13.31 6.26 9.00
N ILE A 79 -14.17 6.20 7.98
CA ILE A 79 -14.23 7.19 6.89
C ILE A 79 -14.50 8.60 7.43
N GLU A 80 -15.54 8.75 8.24
CA GLU A 80 -15.94 10.05 8.77
C GLU A 80 -14.91 10.60 9.77
N GLY A 81 -14.27 9.73 10.54
CA GLY A 81 -13.26 10.16 11.50
C GLY A 81 -12.05 10.81 10.82
N PHE A 82 -11.56 10.23 9.72
CA PHE A 82 -10.45 10.82 8.97
C PHE A 82 -10.80 12.19 8.38
N LYS A 83 -12.06 12.41 7.99
CA LYS A 83 -12.53 13.67 7.42
C LYS A 83 -12.82 14.75 8.47
N LYS A 84 -13.26 14.37 9.67
CA LYS A 84 -13.87 15.32 10.62
C LYS A 84 -13.12 15.49 11.94
N LEU A 85 -12.45 14.46 12.45
CA LEU A 85 -11.82 14.53 13.77
C LEU A 85 -10.75 15.62 13.82
N SER A 86 -10.58 16.25 14.98
CA SER A 86 -9.49 17.19 15.18
C SER A 86 -8.13 16.49 15.12
N THR A 87 -7.05 17.26 14.96
CA THR A 87 -5.68 16.73 15.07
C THR A 87 -5.46 16.04 16.42
N ASP A 88 -6.02 16.58 17.51
CA ASP A 88 -5.84 16.03 18.85
C ASP A 88 -6.61 14.71 19.03
N ASP A 89 -7.83 14.61 18.53
CA ASP A 89 -8.61 13.36 18.58
C ASP A 89 -7.94 12.25 17.77
N LEU A 90 -7.50 12.55 16.55
CA LEU A 90 -6.73 11.62 15.73
C LEU A 90 -5.45 11.20 16.45
N PHE A 91 -4.73 12.14 17.05
CA PHE A 91 -3.53 11.86 17.82
C PHE A 91 -3.80 10.88 18.96
N GLN A 92 -4.87 11.07 19.74
CA GLN A 92 -5.20 10.16 20.85
C GLN A 92 -5.50 8.75 20.36
N ILE A 93 -6.30 8.61 19.30
CA ILE A 93 -6.63 7.30 18.70
C ILE A 93 -5.35 6.61 18.21
N ILE A 94 -4.54 7.31 17.41
CA ILE A 94 -3.31 6.79 16.81
C ILE A 94 -2.29 6.43 17.91
N ARG A 95 -2.16 7.25 18.96
CA ARG A 95 -1.28 7.00 20.12
C ARG A 95 -1.73 5.80 20.91
N LYS A 96 -3.03 5.66 21.18
CA LYS A 96 -3.61 4.53 21.94
C LYS A 96 -3.35 3.19 21.25
N LYS A 97 -3.28 3.16 19.92
CA LYS A 97 -2.89 1.97 19.15
C LYS A 97 -1.37 1.69 19.11
N GLY A 98 -0.54 2.56 19.72
CA GLY A 98 0.89 2.35 19.85
C GLY A 98 1.72 2.86 18.68
N HIS A 99 1.19 3.77 17.85
CA HIS A 99 1.93 4.29 16.71
C HIS A 99 3.01 5.31 17.15
N ARG A 100 4.28 5.01 16.86
CA ARG A 100 5.45 5.80 17.32
C ARG A 100 5.44 7.28 16.90
N PHE A 101 4.84 7.60 15.75
CA PHE A 101 4.78 8.96 15.20
C PHE A 101 3.37 9.58 15.28
N ALA A 102 2.58 9.24 16.31
CA ALA A 102 1.15 9.54 16.36
C ALA A 102 0.79 11.00 16.03
N ARG A 103 1.48 11.97 16.64
CA ARG A 103 1.22 13.40 16.43
C ARG A 103 1.44 13.82 14.98
N GLN A 104 2.60 13.48 14.44
CA GLN A 104 2.95 13.78 13.04
C GLN A 104 1.96 13.11 12.05
N ARG A 105 1.47 11.90 12.35
CA ARG A 105 0.47 11.24 11.50
C ARG A 105 -0.87 11.96 11.53
N ALA A 106 -1.34 12.36 12.71
CA ALA A 106 -2.56 13.13 12.84
C ALA A 106 -2.50 14.46 12.07
N GLU A 107 -1.42 15.22 12.23
CA GLU A 107 -1.21 16.50 11.53
C GLU A 107 -1.23 16.32 10.00
N ARG A 108 -0.51 15.31 9.50
CA ARG A 108 -0.48 15.01 8.06
C ARG A 108 -1.84 14.60 7.50
N ILE A 109 -2.61 13.82 8.25
CA ILE A 109 -3.97 13.42 7.85
C ILE A 109 -4.90 14.63 7.79
N VAL A 110 -4.81 15.56 8.74
CA VAL A 110 -5.62 16.80 8.70
C VAL A 110 -5.23 17.65 7.50
N MET A 111 -3.92 17.84 7.23
CA MET A 111 -3.44 18.54 6.04
C MET A 111 -3.87 17.88 4.73
N LEU A 112 -4.05 16.56 4.72
CA LEU A 112 -4.48 15.81 3.53
C LEU A 112 -5.88 16.23 3.05
N ARG A 113 -6.73 16.74 3.94
CA ARG A 113 -8.11 17.16 3.62
C ARG A 113 -8.13 18.24 2.54
N ASP A 114 -7.17 19.17 2.59
CA ASP A 114 -7.03 20.26 1.61
C ASP A 114 -6.53 19.76 0.23
N LYS A 115 -6.21 18.47 0.12
CA LYS A 115 -5.70 17.83 -1.10
C LYS A 115 -6.69 16.85 -1.71
N MET A 116 -7.95 16.82 -1.25
CA MET A 116 -8.97 15.87 -1.71
C MET A 116 -9.16 15.91 -3.23
N ASP A 117 -9.26 17.10 -3.83
CA ASP A 117 -9.39 17.27 -5.28
C ASP A 117 -8.23 16.66 -6.07
N ILE A 118 -7.01 16.74 -5.52
CA ILE A 118 -5.81 16.18 -6.15
C ILE A 118 -5.84 14.66 -6.09
N ILE A 119 -6.24 14.11 -4.94
CA ILE A 119 -6.39 12.66 -4.74
C ILE A 119 -7.45 12.10 -5.69
N GLU A 120 -8.61 12.75 -5.80
CA GLU A 120 -9.69 12.33 -6.69
C GLU A 120 -9.32 12.41 -8.18
N LYS A 121 -8.52 13.40 -8.57
CA LYS A 121 -7.97 13.48 -9.93
C LYS A 121 -6.95 12.38 -10.18
N ALA A 122 -6.04 12.13 -9.24
CA ALA A 122 -4.98 11.15 -9.38
C ALA A 122 -5.52 9.74 -9.64
N VAL A 123 -6.57 9.32 -8.91
CA VAL A 123 -7.14 7.96 -9.09
C VAL A 123 -7.86 7.75 -10.43
N LYS A 124 -8.17 8.84 -11.15
CA LYS A 124 -8.79 8.82 -12.49
C LYS A 124 -7.79 8.82 -13.64
N ILE A 125 -6.50 9.03 -13.35
CA ILE A 125 -5.44 8.98 -14.36
C ILE A 125 -5.25 7.54 -14.83
N LYS A 126 -4.92 7.36 -16.12
CA LYS A 126 -4.71 6.04 -16.72
C LYS A 126 -3.41 5.39 -16.25
N SER A 127 -2.30 6.14 -16.31
CA SER A 127 -0.99 5.67 -15.88
C SER A 127 -0.79 5.87 -14.38
N GLY A 128 -0.50 4.79 -13.67
CA GLY A 128 -0.13 4.87 -12.25
C GLY A 128 1.19 5.60 -12.05
N LYS A 129 2.14 5.47 -12.97
CA LYS A 129 3.43 6.19 -12.89
C LYS A 129 3.23 7.72 -12.96
N GLU A 130 2.37 8.20 -13.85
CA GLU A 130 2.04 9.63 -13.93
C GLU A 130 1.28 10.11 -12.69
N ALA A 131 0.27 9.34 -12.25
CA ALA A 131 -0.49 9.65 -11.04
C ALA A 131 0.42 9.71 -9.80
N ARG A 132 1.42 8.82 -9.73
CA ARG A 132 2.40 8.76 -8.65
C ARG A 132 3.21 10.03 -8.58
N ASP A 133 3.74 10.50 -9.71
CA ASP A 133 4.59 11.69 -9.73
C ASP A 133 3.80 12.95 -9.28
N ILE A 134 2.51 13.04 -9.62
CA ILE A 134 1.62 14.09 -9.11
C ILE A 134 1.46 13.98 -7.59
N LEU A 135 1.15 12.78 -7.08
CA LEU A 135 0.93 12.57 -5.65
C LEU A 135 2.19 12.84 -4.82
N VAL A 136 3.36 12.41 -5.30
CA VAL A 136 4.66 12.67 -4.63
C VAL A 136 4.94 14.16 -4.54
N LYS A 137 4.57 14.93 -5.56
CA LYS A 137 4.76 16.39 -5.57
C LYS A 137 3.78 17.12 -4.65
N GLU A 138 2.52 16.70 -4.64
CA GLU A 138 1.43 17.48 -4.06
C GLU A 138 1.03 17.07 -2.63
N ILE A 139 1.31 15.83 -2.23
CA ILE A 139 0.89 15.28 -0.94
C ILE A 139 2.05 15.24 0.04
N TYR A 140 1.96 16.07 1.09
CA TYR A 140 2.99 16.10 2.12
C TYR A 140 3.08 14.77 2.88
N GLY A 141 4.27 14.17 2.85
CA GLY A 141 4.53 12.87 3.46
C GLY A 141 4.42 11.68 2.51
N TYR A 142 4.07 11.90 1.23
CA TYR A 142 4.16 10.86 0.21
C TYR A 142 5.54 10.86 -0.45
N GLY A 143 6.25 9.75 -0.32
CA GLY A 143 7.33 9.38 -1.24
C GLY A 143 6.83 8.46 -2.34
N TYR A 144 7.74 7.97 -3.19
CA TYR A 144 7.43 7.02 -4.26
C TYR A 144 6.69 5.79 -3.73
N LYS A 145 7.11 5.27 -2.57
CA LYS A 145 6.50 4.09 -1.95
C LYS A 145 5.07 4.37 -1.50
N GLU A 146 4.83 5.41 -0.71
CA GLU A 146 3.48 5.74 -0.22
C GLU A 146 2.52 6.10 -1.36
N ALA A 147 2.97 6.82 -2.38
CA ALA A 147 2.15 7.14 -3.55
C ALA A 147 1.81 5.89 -4.38
N SER A 148 2.79 5.01 -4.64
CA SER A 148 2.53 3.72 -5.31
C SER A 148 1.61 2.82 -4.49
N HIS A 149 1.78 2.83 -3.16
CA HIS A 149 0.94 2.07 -2.23
C HIS A 149 -0.53 2.52 -2.31
N PHE A 150 -0.76 3.82 -2.26
CA PHE A 150 -2.09 4.39 -2.41
C PHE A 150 -2.72 4.06 -3.77
N LEU A 151 -1.96 4.20 -4.86
CA LEU A 151 -2.43 3.90 -6.21
C LEU A 151 -2.78 2.43 -6.37
N ARG A 152 -1.91 1.51 -5.92
CA ARG A 152 -2.22 0.07 -5.94
C ARG A 152 -3.51 -0.21 -5.18
N ASN A 153 -3.65 0.34 -3.97
CA ASN A 153 -4.84 0.11 -3.15
C ASN A 153 -6.12 0.75 -3.73
N THR A 154 -5.97 1.69 -4.67
CA THR A 154 -7.04 2.28 -5.47
C THR A 154 -7.09 1.71 -6.89
N GLY A 155 -6.62 0.46 -7.08
CA GLY A 155 -6.86 -0.34 -8.28
C GLY A 155 -5.91 -0.09 -9.45
N PHE A 156 -4.74 0.50 -9.21
CA PHE A 156 -3.67 0.54 -10.21
C PHE A 156 -2.85 -0.75 -10.17
N GLU A 157 -2.51 -1.27 -11.34
CA GLU A 157 -1.84 -2.56 -11.52
C GLU A 157 -0.45 -2.41 -12.16
N ASP A 158 -0.05 -1.18 -12.47
CA ASP A 158 1.16 -0.79 -13.22
C ASP A 158 2.19 -0.01 -12.37
N VAL A 159 2.09 -0.09 -11.04
CA VAL A 159 3.04 0.54 -10.10
C VAL A 159 3.53 -0.45 -9.06
N ALA A 160 4.83 -0.44 -8.77
CA ALA A 160 5.43 -1.27 -7.74
C ALA A 160 5.52 -0.52 -6.40
N ILE A 161 5.38 -1.24 -5.28
CA ILE A 161 5.56 -0.69 -3.93
C ILE A 161 6.91 -1.15 -3.39
N ILE A 162 7.96 -0.34 -3.53
CA ILE A 162 9.29 -0.74 -3.05
C ILE A 162 9.45 -0.42 -1.57
N ASP A 163 8.92 -1.30 -0.72
CA ASP A 163 9.10 -1.25 0.73
C ASP A 163 10.30 -2.08 1.20
N ARG A 164 10.48 -2.21 2.52
CA ARG A 164 11.58 -3.01 3.09
C ARG A 164 11.46 -4.51 2.82
N HIS A 165 10.24 -5.04 2.66
CA HIS A 165 9.99 -6.45 2.41
C HIS A 165 10.27 -6.79 0.94
N ILE A 166 9.79 -5.95 0.03
CA ILE A 166 10.02 -6.07 -1.43
C ILE A 166 11.51 -5.86 -1.76
N SER A 167 12.13 -4.77 -1.30
CA SER A 167 13.56 -4.54 -1.57
C SER A 167 14.44 -5.65 -0.99
N ARG A 168 14.13 -6.14 0.22
CA ARG A 168 14.83 -7.29 0.81
C ARG A 168 14.64 -8.56 -0.01
N PHE A 169 13.45 -8.83 -0.55
CA PHE A 169 13.25 -9.95 -1.46
C PHE A 169 14.16 -9.86 -2.68
N LEU A 170 14.14 -8.72 -3.39
CA LEU A 170 14.96 -8.51 -4.59
C LEU A 170 16.47 -8.68 -4.30
N PHE A 171 16.92 -8.15 -3.16
CA PHE A 171 18.33 -8.24 -2.74
C PHE A 171 18.74 -9.67 -2.34
N GLU A 172 17.93 -10.35 -1.55
CA GLU A 172 18.19 -11.74 -1.11
C GLU A 172 18.18 -12.71 -2.28
N LYS A 173 17.41 -12.43 -3.34
CA LYS A 173 17.35 -13.23 -4.56
C LYS A 173 18.40 -12.85 -5.60
N GLY A 174 19.22 -11.84 -5.33
CA GLY A 174 20.24 -11.37 -6.26
C GLY A 174 19.69 -10.73 -7.54
N ILE A 175 18.39 -10.36 -7.55
CA ILE A 175 17.74 -9.73 -8.70
C ILE A 175 18.22 -8.28 -8.83
N VAL A 176 18.32 -7.58 -7.71
CA VAL A 176 18.88 -6.22 -7.64
C VAL A 176 20.03 -6.20 -6.66
N LYS A 177 21.10 -5.46 -6.98
CA LYS A 177 22.26 -5.36 -6.09
C LYS A 177 21.86 -4.64 -4.78
N PRO A 178 22.22 -5.16 -3.59
CA PRO A 178 21.86 -4.55 -2.32
C PRO A 178 22.26 -3.07 -2.18
N ARG A 179 21.39 -2.28 -1.54
CA ARG A 179 21.60 -0.85 -1.24
C ARG A 179 21.17 -0.54 0.19
N LYS A 180 21.91 0.36 0.86
CA LYS A 180 21.55 0.83 2.21
C LYS A 180 20.32 1.74 2.22
N THR A 181 20.10 2.47 1.13
CA THR A 181 19.03 3.46 1.01
C THR A 181 18.35 3.30 -0.34
N ILE A 182 17.01 3.35 -0.33
CA ILE A 182 16.21 3.36 -1.55
C ILE A 182 16.08 4.80 -2.03
N THR A 183 17.03 5.24 -2.86
CA THR A 183 16.91 6.52 -3.57
C THR A 183 15.92 6.39 -4.73
N LYS A 184 15.51 7.49 -5.36
CA LYS A 184 14.65 7.44 -6.57
C LYS A 184 15.24 6.52 -7.65
N LYS A 185 16.56 6.58 -7.88
CA LYS A 185 17.24 5.70 -8.85
C LYS A 185 17.11 4.22 -8.48
N VAL A 186 17.34 3.88 -7.21
CA VAL A 186 17.21 2.51 -6.72
C VAL A 186 15.74 2.05 -6.76
N TYR A 187 14.80 2.95 -6.47
CA TYR A 187 13.37 2.65 -6.56
C TYR A 187 12.99 2.22 -7.99
N LEU A 188 13.41 2.98 -8.99
CA LEU A 188 13.12 2.69 -10.40
C LEU A 188 13.85 1.43 -10.88
N GLU A 189 15.10 1.19 -10.45
CA GLU A 189 15.84 -0.07 -10.70
C GLU A 189 15.08 -1.28 -10.13
N CYS A 190 14.53 -1.17 -8.92
CA CYS A 190 13.71 -2.23 -8.32
C CYS A 190 12.36 -2.40 -9.02
N GLU A 191 11.73 -1.31 -9.47
CA GLU A 191 10.44 -1.36 -10.19
C GLU A 191 10.60 -2.03 -11.55
N GLU A 192 11.62 -1.69 -12.33
CA GLU A 192 11.95 -2.33 -13.61
C GLU A 192 12.18 -3.85 -13.43
N ALA A 193 12.95 -4.25 -12.41
CA ALA A 193 13.16 -5.67 -12.12
C ALA A 193 11.87 -6.41 -11.72
N LEU A 194 10.92 -5.72 -11.07
CA LEU A 194 9.61 -6.30 -10.77
C LEU A 194 8.72 -6.37 -12.02
N GLU A 195 8.82 -5.41 -12.94
CA GLU A 195 8.11 -5.42 -14.22
C GLU A 195 8.51 -6.63 -15.06
N ASP A 196 9.81 -6.92 -15.16
CA ASP A 196 10.33 -8.10 -15.83
C ASP A 196 9.79 -9.40 -15.21
N LEU A 197 9.86 -9.52 -13.88
CA LEU A 197 9.31 -10.67 -13.15
C LEU A 197 7.80 -10.83 -13.35
N SER A 198 7.07 -9.72 -13.34
CA SER A 198 5.63 -9.67 -13.57
C SER A 198 5.29 -10.20 -14.96
N GLY A 199 6.06 -9.77 -15.98
CA GLY A 199 5.94 -10.20 -17.36
C GLY A 199 6.21 -11.69 -17.54
N GLU A 200 7.29 -12.21 -16.93
CA GLU A 200 7.61 -13.64 -16.96
C GLU A 200 6.56 -14.52 -16.30
N LEU A 201 5.90 -14.02 -15.25
CA LEU A 201 4.87 -14.75 -14.51
C LEU A 201 3.46 -14.58 -15.10
N GLY A 202 3.24 -13.59 -15.96
CA GLY A 202 1.93 -13.28 -16.52
C GLY A 202 0.93 -12.76 -15.48
N ILE A 203 1.41 -12.07 -14.45
CA ILE A 203 0.60 -11.41 -13.41
C ILE A 203 0.88 -9.90 -13.41
N SER A 204 0.05 -9.11 -12.73
CA SER A 204 0.27 -7.66 -12.56
C SER A 204 1.27 -7.33 -11.43
N LEU A 205 1.80 -6.09 -11.41
CA LEU A 205 2.63 -5.61 -10.31
C LEU A 205 1.85 -5.56 -8.99
N ALA A 206 0.55 -5.29 -9.05
CA ALA A 206 -0.32 -5.28 -7.88
C ALA A 206 -0.44 -6.67 -7.23
N GLU A 207 -0.56 -7.72 -8.05
CA GLU A 207 -0.58 -9.11 -7.59
C GLU A 207 0.80 -9.55 -7.10
N LEU A 208 1.85 -9.26 -7.86
CA LEU A 208 3.23 -9.61 -7.53
C LEU A 208 3.65 -9.06 -6.16
N ASP A 209 3.29 -7.80 -5.85
CA ASP A 209 3.53 -7.21 -4.53
C ASP A 209 2.88 -8.04 -3.40
N LEU A 210 1.62 -8.46 -3.56
CA LEU A 210 0.93 -9.25 -2.55
C LEU A 210 1.56 -10.64 -2.35
N TYR A 211 2.01 -11.29 -3.43
CA TYR A 211 2.69 -12.58 -3.33
C TYR A 211 4.07 -12.45 -2.65
N ILE A 212 4.88 -11.45 -3.02
CA ILE A 212 6.17 -11.21 -2.38
C ILE A 212 5.97 -10.82 -0.91
N PHE A 213 4.96 -9.99 -0.61
CA PHE A 213 4.61 -9.63 0.76
C PHE A 213 4.19 -10.86 1.57
N TYR A 214 3.41 -11.78 0.99
CA TYR A 214 3.06 -13.06 1.60
C TYR A 214 4.30 -13.91 1.87
N ILE A 215 5.21 -14.07 0.91
CA ILE A 215 6.48 -14.79 1.10
C ILE A 215 7.27 -14.22 2.30
N LYS A 216 7.28 -12.90 2.48
CA LYS A 216 8.03 -12.26 3.58
C LYS A 216 7.32 -12.23 4.92
N THR A 217 6.00 -12.41 4.97
CA THR A 217 5.21 -12.14 6.20
C THR A 217 4.19 -13.21 6.57
N GLY A 218 3.91 -14.14 5.66
CA GLY A 218 2.83 -15.13 5.76
C GLY A 218 1.43 -14.51 5.68
N LYS A 219 1.28 -13.28 5.16
CA LYS A 219 0.02 -12.54 5.17
C LYS A 219 -0.33 -11.90 3.85
N VAL A 220 -1.62 -11.90 3.49
CA VAL A 220 -2.19 -11.06 2.42
C VAL A 220 -2.97 -9.93 3.08
N LEU A 221 -2.34 -8.75 3.15
CA LEU A 221 -2.94 -7.52 3.69
C LEU A 221 -3.19 -6.51 2.56
N LYS A 222 -2.72 -5.27 2.71
CA LYS A 222 -2.75 -4.26 1.67
C LYS A 222 -1.62 -3.25 1.85
#